data_AF-A0AAV7QWM0-F1
#
_entry.id   AF-A0AAV7QWM0-F1
#
_cell.length_a   1.000
_cell.length_b   1.000
_cell.length_c   1.000
_cell.angle_alpha   90.00
_cell.angle_beta   90.00
_cell.angle_gamma   90.00
#
_symmetry.space_group_name_H-M   'P 1'
#
loop_
_entity.id
_entity.type
_entity.pdbx_description
1 polymer ?
#
loop_
_entity_poly.entity_id
_entity_poly.type
_entity_poly.pdbx_seq_one_letter_code
_entity_poly.pdbx_strand_id
1 'polypeptide(L)' 'LNLERNHFSQLPEEIGTLLHLKTINLSKNKFTEFPEQLTSVNSLENINLEDNQIT' A
#
# COMPACT_ATOMS: atom_id res chain seq x y z
N LEU A 1 2.19 7.26 5.39
CA LEU A 1 1.17 7.66 4.39
C LEU A 1 -0.15 6.99 4.74
N ASN A 2 -1.23 7.75 4.89
CA ASN A 2 -2.54 7.19 5.22
C ASN A 2 -3.49 7.30 4.02
N LEU A 3 -3.93 6.16 3.50
CA LEU A 3 -4.86 6.01 2.37
C LEU A 3 -6.07 5.12 2.76
N GLU A 4 -6.35 5.02 4.06
CA GLU A 4 -7.48 4.24 4.59
C GLU A 4 -8.80 4.65 3.93
N ARG A 5 -9.73 3.69 3.79
CA ARG A 5 -11.14 3.94 3.39
C ARG A 5 -11.28 4.61 2.02
N ASN A 6 -10.53 4.12 1.03
CA ASN A 6 -10.66 4.54 -0.36
C ASN A 6 -11.16 3.39 -1.24
N HIS A 7 -11.07 3.57 -2.55
CA HIS A 7 -11.43 2.57 -3.56
C HIS A 7 -10.21 2.13 -4.38
N PHE A 8 -9.01 2.20 -3.79
CA PHE A 8 -7.80 1.77 -4.49
C PHE A 8 -7.80 0.26 -4.66
N SER A 9 -7.54 -0.19 -5.88
CA SER A 9 -7.25 -1.59 -6.20
C SER A 9 -5.79 -1.78 -6.65
N GLN A 10 -5.08 -0.68 -6.94
CA GLN A 10 -3.70 -0.64 -7.40
C GLN A 10 -3.01 0.62 -6.85
N LEU A 11 -1.68 0.60 -6.82
CA LEU A 11 -0.87 1.77 -6.52
C LEU A 11 -0.09 2.21 -7.78
N PRO A 12 0.15 3.51 -7.94
CA PRO A 12 1.01 4.00 -9.01
C PRO A 12 2.46 3.56 -8.79
N GLU A 13 3.24 3.38 -9.87
CA GLU A 13 4.66 3.00 -9.79
C GLU A 13 5.49 4.02 -8.99
N GLU A 14 5.08 5.29 -9.02
CA GLU A 14 5.71 6.39 -8.31
C GLU A 14 5.75 6.19 -6.79
N ILE A 15 4.90 5.32 -6.21
CA ILE A 15 4.98 4.96 -4.79
C ILE A 15 6.36 4.39 -4.44
N GLY A 16 6.99 3.68 -5.39
CA GLY A 16 8.34 3.10 -5.26
C GLY A 16 9.44 4.15 -5.03
N THR A 17 9.20 5.40 -5.41
CA THR A 17 10.18 6.51 -5.27
C THR A 17 10.24 7.09 -3.86
N LEU A 18 9.34 6.66 -2.96
CA LEU A 18 9.24 7.21 -1.60
C LEU A 18 10.31 6.64 -0.66
N LEU A 19 11.54 7.16 -0.77
CA LEU A 19 12.73 6.70 -0.04
C LEU A 19 12.66 6.83 1.50
N HIS A 20 11.67 7.55 2.03
CA HIS A 20 11.51 7.79 3.47
C HIS A 20 10.16 7.30 4.02
N LEU A 21 9.37 6.59 3.21
CA LEU A 21 8.08 6.07 3.64
C LEU A 21 8.25 4.82 4.51
N LYS A 22 8.19 5.02 5.83
CA LYS A 22 8.27 3.93 6.82
C LYS A 22 6.96 3.20 7.05
N THR A 23 5.82 3.85 6.86
CA THR A 23 4.52 3.28 7.20
C THR A 23 3.48 3.68 6.18
N ILE A 24 2.71 2.71 5.70
CA ILE A 24 1.56 2.94 4.82
C ILE A 24 0.31 2.23 5.36
N ASN A 25 -0.80 2.96 5.41
CA ASN A 25 -2.11 2.39 5.72
C ASN A 25 -2.97 2.36 4.47
N LEU A 26 -3.28 1.16 3.99
CA LEU A 26 -4.14 0.87 2.84
C LEU A 26 -5.42 0.13 3.28
N SER A 27 -5.74 0.11 4.57
CA SER A 27 -6.90 -0.65 5.02
C SER A 27 -8.22 -0.09 4.48
N LYS A 28 -9.23 -0.96 4.38
CA LYS A 28 -10.56 -0.64 3.83
C LYS A 28 -10.50 -0.12 2.39
N ASN A 29 -9.75 -0.82 1.54
CA ASN A 29 -9.65 -0.56 0.10
C ASN A 29 -10.17 -1.76 -0.72
N LYS A 30 -9.76 -1.88 -1.99
CA LYS A 30 -10.22 -2.89 -2.94
C LYS A 30 -9.05 -3.71 -3.52
N PHE A 31 -7.93 -3.81 -2.82
CA PHE A 31 -6.81 -4.65 -3.24
C PHE A 31 -7.22 -6.13 -3.18
N THR A 32 -7.00 -6.85 -4.27
CA THR A 32 -7.25 -8.30 -4.38
C THR A 32 -5.96 -9.12 -4.24
N GLU A 33 -4.83 -8.46 -4.30
CA GLU A 33 -3.49 -9.02 -4.17
C GLU A 33 -2.59 -8.05 -3.40
N PHE A 34 -1.42 -8.51 -2.99
CA PHE A 34 -0.42 -7.62 -2.39
C PHE A 34 0.04 -6.59 -3.45
N PRO A 35 0.05 -5.28 -3.16
CA PRO A 35 0.47 -4.28 -4.14
C PRO A 35 1.98 -4.39 -4.40
N GLU A 36 2.36 -4.94 -5.55
CA GLU A 36 3.77 -5.19 -5.90
C GLU A 36 4.62 -3.93 -5.88
N GLN A 37 4.03 -2.76 -6.12
CA GLN A 37 4.74 -1.48 -6.11
C GLN A 37 5.32 -1.15 -4.73
N LEU A 38 4.75 -1.70 -3.64
CA LEU A 38 5.31 -1.56 -2.30
C LEU A 38 6.64 -2.30 -2.13
N THR A 39 6.94 -3.31 -2.95
CA THR A 39 8.23 -4.03 -2.91
C THR A 39 9.40 -3.14 -3.30
N SER A 40 9.15 -2.06 -4.06
CA SER A 40 10.17 -1.08 -4.46
C SER A 40 10.47 -0.05 -3.36
N VAL A 41 9.62 0.05 -2.34
CA VAL A 41 9.77 1.03 -1.26
C VAL A 41 10.65 0.46 -0.15
N ASN A 42 11.97 0.53 -0.34
CA ASN A 42 12.96 -0.07 0.57
C ASN A 42 12.94 0.45 2.02
N SER A 43 12.26 1.58 2.27
CA SER A 43 12.15 2.17 3.61
C SER A 43 10.92 1.72 4.40
N LEU A 44 10.01 0.94 3.80
CA LEU A 44 8.79 0.49 4.46
C LEU A 44 9.09 -0.48 5.60
N GLU A 45 8.58 -0.14 6.78
CA GLU A 45 8.66 -0.94 8.00
C GLU A 45 7.28 -1.53 8.34
N ASN A 46 6.20 -0.80 8.07
CA ASN A 46 4.83 -1.19 8.44
C ASN A 46 3.84 -0.99 7.29
N ILE A 47 3.05 -2.02 6.98
CA ILE A 47 2.01 -2.01 5.96
C ILE A 47 0.71 -2.50 6.60
N ASN A 48 -0.36 -1.70 6.54
CA ASN A 48 -1.69 -2.16 6.92
C ASN A 48 -2.55 -2.38 5.67
N LEU A 49 -3.01 -3.62 5.46
CA LEU A 49 -3.88 -4.05 4.36
C LEU A 49 -5.22 -4.64 4.86
N GLU A 50 -5.57 -4.44 6.13
CA GLU A 50 -6.83 -4.91 6.73
C GLU A 50 -8.06 -4.46 5.90
N ASP A 51 -9.15 -5.23 5.92
CA ASP A 51 -10.37 -4.92 5.18
C ASP A 51 -10.17 -4.68 3.67
N ASN A 52 -9.23 -5.41 3.06
CA ASN A 52 -9.11 -5.59 1.62
C ASN A 52 -9.64 -6.97 1.19
N GLN A 53 -9.51 -7.32 -0.08
CA GLN A 53 -9.96 -8.59 -0.66
C GLN A 53 -8.77 -9.46 -1.07
N ILE A 54 -7.66 -9.36 -0.33
CA ILE A 54 -6.41 -10.06 -0.63
C ILE A 54 -6.58 -11.55 -0.32
N THR A 55 -6.33 -12.39 -1.32
CA THR A 55 -6.28 -13.87 -1.21
C THR A 55 -4.87 -14.40 -1.12
#